data_AF-A0A5Q4BUJ4-F1
#
_entry.id   AF-A0A5Q4BUJ4-F1
#
_cell.length_a   1.000
_cell.length_b   1.000
_cell.length_c   1.000
_cell.angle_alpha   90.00
_cell.angle_beta   90.00
_cell.angle_gamma   90.00
#
_symmetry.space_group_name_H-M   'P 1'
#
loop_
_entity.id
_entity.type
_entity.pdbx_description
1 polymer ?
#
loop_
_entity_poly.entity_id
_entity_poly.type
_entity_poly.pdbx_seq_one_letter_code
_entity_poly.pdbx_strand_id
1 'polypeptide(L)'
;MSTSLDQLKATGTVVVSDSGDFASIAKYKPQDATTNPSLILAASKKPEYAKLIDEAVAYAKKKGGSVDDQVDAALDSLLVEFGKEILKVVPGKVSTEVDARFSFDTKASVDKALHIIELYKEQGISKDRVLIKIASTWEGIKAAEILQRDHGINTNLTLMFSITQAIAAAEAGAYLISPFVGRILDWYKAAHKKEYTKEEDPGVKSVGTIFNYYKKFGYNTIVMGASFRNIGEITELAGCDYLTISPNLLEELLNSDAPVPKKLDAAAAASLNLEKKSYINDESLFRFDFNEEQMAVEKLREGISKFAADAVTLKDIIKAKVQA
;
A
#
# COMPACT_ATOMS: atom_id res chain seq x y z
N MET A 1 10.96 -19.65 -23.09
CA MET A 1 12.04 -18.99 -22.33
C MET A 1 11.42 -18.39 -21.07
N SER A 2 12.14 -18.36 -19.96
CA SER A 2 11.65 -17.77 -18.70
C SER A 2 11.61 -16.26 -18.85
N THR A 3 10.46 -15.63 -18.62
CA THR A 3 10.33 -14.16 -18.67
C THR A 3 11.05 -13.52 -17.48
N SER A 4 11.36 -12.24 -17.53
CA SER A 4 11.91 -11.48 -16.39
C SER A 4 10.95 -11.53 -15.19
N LEU A 5 9.64 -11.58 -15.43
CA LEU A 5 8.64 -11.79 -14.38
C LEU A 5 8.76 -13.16 -13.71
N ASP A 6 8.97 -14.23 -14.50
CA ASP A 6 9.19 -15.58 -13.97
C ASP A 6 10.50 -15.65 -13.16
N GLN A 7 11.55 -15.00 -13.64
CA GLN A 7 12.84 -14.91 -12.95
C GLN A 7 12.73 -14.14 -11.63
N LEU A 8 11.97 -13.02 -11.60
CA LEU A 8 11.69 -12.28 -10.38
C LEU A 8 11.02 -13.18 -9.33
N LYS A 9 9.97 -13.92 -9.72
CA LYS A 9 9.31 -14.89 -8.83
C LYS A 9 10.28 -15.96 -8.32
N ALA A 10 11.19 -16.43 -9.17
CA ALA A 10 12.21 -17.42 -8.81
C ALA A 10 13.23 -16.91 -7.77
N THR A 11 13.38 -15.59 -7.59
CA THR A 11 14.24 -15.03 -6.52
C THR A 11 13.66 -15.18 -5.11
N GLY A 12 12.39 -15.61 -5.02
CA GLY A 12 11.63 -15.70 -3.77
C GLY A 12 10.71 -14.51 -3.54
N THR A 13 10.72 -13.50 -4.42
CA THR A 13 9.81 -12.36 -4.33
C THR A 13 8.39 -12.74 -4.72
N VAL A 14 7.45 -12.46 -3.82
CA VAL A 14 6.03 -12.59 -4.09
C VAL A 14 5.54 -11.37 -4.88
N VAL A 15 4.99 -11.62 -6.07
CA VAL A 15 4.47 -10.57 -6.95
C VAL A 15 3.03 -10.22 -6.58
N VAL A 16 2.79 -8.92 -6.42
CA VAL A 16 1.50 -8.30 -6.12
C VAL A 16 1.14 -7.31 -7.23
N SER A 17 -0.14 -7.20 -7.57
CA SER A 17 -0.61 -6.23 -8.58
C SER A 17 -1.13 -4.94 -7.92
N ASP A 18 -0.59 -3.79 -8.32
CA ASP A 18 -1.04 -2.47 -7.85
C ASP A 18 -2.06 -1.86 -8.80
N SER A 19 -3.33 -2.25 -8.66
CA SER A 19 -4.40 -1.81 -9.57
C SER A 19 -5.80 -2.01 -8.97
N GLY A 20 -6.71 -1.06 -9.25
CA GLY A 20 -8.16 -1.26 -9.08
C GLY A 20 -8.83 -1.91 -10.30
N ASP A 21 -8.09 -2.07 -11.40
CA ASP A 21 -8.57 -2.61 -12.67
C ASP A 21 -8.50 -4.14 -12.69
N PHE A 22 -9.42 -4.80 -12.00
CA PHE A 22 -9.41 -6.24 -11.79
C PHE A 22 -9.46 -7.08 -13.08
N ALA A 23 -9.99 -6.54 -14.18
CA ALA A 23 -9.94 -7.19 -15.49
C ALA A 23 -8.50 -7.44 -15.99
N SER A 24 -7.55 -6.57 -15.62
CA SER A 24 -6.14 -6.68 -16.02
C SER A 24 -5.30 -7.55 -15.09
N ILE A 25 -5.74 -7.74 -13.83
CA ILE A 25 -4.96 -8.40 -12.77
C ILE A 25 -4.70 -9.88 -13.10
N ALA A 26 -5.70 -10.59 -13.63
CA ALA A 26 -5.64 -12.04 -13.88
C ALA A 26 -4.46 -12.45 -14.76
N LYS A 27 -4.09 -11.60 -15.71
CA LYS A 27 -3.04 -11.85 -16.71
C LYS A 27 -1.70 -12.21 -16.07
N TYR A 28 -1.34 -11.55 -14.96
CA TYR A 28 -0.02 -11.66 -14.35
C TYR A 28 0.08 -12.74 -13.25
N LYS A 29 -1.06 -13.36 -12.91
CA LYS A 29 -1.21 -14.33 -11.82
C LYS A 29 -0.51 -13.85 -10.53
N PRO A 30 -0.85 -12.66 -10.00
CA PRO A 30 -0.26 -12.18 -8.76
C PRO A 30 -0.83 -12.94 -7.55
N GLN A 31 -0.07 -12.95 -6.46
CA GLN A 31 -0.50 -13.58 -5.20
C GLN A 31 -1.57 -12.72 -4.51
N ASP A 32 -1.29 -11.41 -4.38
CA ASP A 32 -2.15 -10.42 -3.75
C ASP A 32 -2.42 -9.26 -4.73
N ALA A 33 -3.29 -8.33 -4.33
CA ALA A 33 -3.47 -7.06 -5.01
C ALA A 33 -3.57 -5.88 -4.04
N THR A 34 -3.13 -4.71 -4.48
CA THR A 34 -3.24 -3.46 -3.72
C THR A 34 -4.09 -2.44 -4.46
N THR A 35 -4.92 -1.74 -3.68
CA THR A 35 -5.62 -0.54 -4.11
C THR A 35 -5.19 0.65 -3.25
N ASN A 36 -5.56 1.85 -3.70
CA ASN A 36 -5.44 3.12 -2.99
C ASN A 36 -6.47 4.10 -3.58
N PRO A 37 -6.69 5.28 -2.98
CA PRO A 37 -7.69 6.23 -3.46
C PRO A 37 -7.53 6.63 -4.93
N SER A 38 -6.30 6.84 -5.40
CA SER A 38 -6.03 7.19 -6.80
C SER A 38 -6.41 6.05 -7.76
N LEU A 39 -6.10 4.80 -7.39
CA LEU A 39 -6.41 3.63 -8.21
C LEU A 39 -7.91 3.35 -8.29
N ILE A 40 -8.63 3.51 -7.17
CA ILE A 40 -10.08 3.37 -7.16
C ILE A 40 -10.73 4.49 -7.97
N LEU A 41 -10.28 5.74 -7.82
CA LEU A 41 -10.79 6.86 -8.64
C LEU A 41 -10.53 6.64 -10.13
N ALA A 42 -9.36 6.13 -10.51
CA ALA A 42 -9.06 5.81 -11.91
C ALA A 42 -9.96 4.69 -12.44
N ALA A 43 -10.15 3.63 -11.66
CA ALA A 43 -11.02 2.52 -12.04
C ALA A 43 -12.50 2.95 -12.10
N SER A 44 -12.99 3.73 -11.16
CA SER A 44 -14.40 4.18 -11.11
C SER A 44 -14.80 5.04 -12.31
N LYS A 45 -13.85 5.63 -13.04
CA LYS A 45 -14.11 6.38 -14.27
C LYS A 45 -14.32 5.49 -15.50
N LYS A 46 -14.03 4.19 -15.40
CA LYS A 46 -14.18 3.25 -16.51
C LYS A 46 -15.63 2.78 -16.66
N PRO A 47 -16.24 2.85 -17.87
CA PRO A 47 -17.63 2.47 -18.09
C PRO A 47 -17.97 1.03 -17.66
N GLU A 48 -17.04 0.09 -17.83
CA GLU A 48 -17.21 -1.31 -17.45
C GLU A 48 -17.40 -1.52 -15.94
N TYR A 49 -16.99 -0.56 -15.10
CA TYR A 49 -17.13 -0.60 -13.65
C TYR A 49 -18.27 0.27 -13.12
N ALA A 50 -19.07 0.88 -14.00
CA ALA A 50 -20.22 1.70 -13.60
C ALA A 50 -21.19 0.97 -12.67
N LYS A 51 -21.38 -0.34 -12.90
CA LYS A 51 -22.26 -1.18 -12.09
C LYS A 51 -21.86 -1.22 -10.60
N LEU A 52 -20.57 -1.22 -10.28
CA LEU A 52 -20.10 -1.22 -8.88
C LEU A 52 -20.48 0.07 -8.18
N ILE A 53 -20.45 1.20 -8.88
CA ILE A 53 -20.87 2.50 -8.34
C ILE A 53 -22.38 2.51 -8.12
N ASP A 54 -23.16 1.97 -9.06
CA ASP A 54 -24.61 1.90 -8.93
C ASP A 54 -25.03 1.00 -7.76
N GLU A 55 -24.35 -0.14 -7.57
CA GLU A 55 -24.55 -1.04 -6.42
C GLU A 55 -24.20 -0.34 -5.09
N ALA A 56 -23.08 0.38 -5.03
CA ALA A 56 -22.67 1.13 -3.84
C ALA A 56 -23.63 2.29 -3.50
N VAL A 57 -24.13 3.02 -4.50
CA VAL A 57 -25.14 4.08 -4.32
C VAL A 57 -26.47 3.48 -3.85
N ALA A 58 -26.89 2.34 -4.40
CA ALA A 58 -28.10 1.65 -3.96
C ALA A 58 -28.00 1.19 -2.50
N TYR A 59 -26.84 0.65 -2.10
CA TYR A 59 -26.55 0.30 -0.71
C TYR A 59 -26.69 1.52 0.22
N ALA A 60 -26.09 2.65 -0.16
CA ALA A 60 -26.16 3.89 0.63
C ALA A 60 -27.58 4.46 0.74
N LYS A 61 -28.33 4.51 -0.36
CA LYS A 61 -29.73 4.97 -0.37
C LYS A 61 -30.60 4.12 0.58
N LYS A 62 -30.32 2.81 0.69
CA LYS A 62 -31.02 1.91 1.62
C LYS A 62 -30.65 2.18 3.09
N LYS A 63 -29.40 2.55 3.40
CA LYS A 63 -28.99 2.94 4.75
C LYS A 63 -29.64 4.27 5.20
N GLY A 64 -29.96 5.15 4.25
CA GLY A 64 -30.60 6.44 4.52
C GLY A 64 -29.62 7.45 5.13
N GLY A 65 -30.16 8.46 5.82
CA GLY A 65 -29.38 9.58 6.35
C GLY A 65 -29.31 10.77 5.39
N SER A 66 -28.48 11.76 5.73
CA SER A 66 -28.24 12.93 4.88
C SER A 66 -27.56 12.54 3.57
N VAL A 67 -27.52 13.45 2.59
CA VAL A 67 -26.79 13.21 1.33
C VAL A 67 -25.31 12.92 1.60
N ASP A 68 -24.70 13.62 2.55
CA ASP A 68 -23.29 13.43 2.88
C ASP A 68 -23.07 12.08 3.59
N ASP A 69 -24.00 11.63 4.46
CA ASP A 69 -23.96 10.28 5.05
C ASP A 69 -24.04 9.19 3.97
N GLN A 70 -24.90 9.38 2.97
CA GLN A 70 -25.06 8.45 1.85
C GLN A 70 -23.81 8.44 0.95
N VAL A 71 -23.20 9.59 0.70
CA VAL A 71 -21.95 9.66 -0.07
C VAL A 71 -20.82 8.92 0.64
N ASP A 72 -20.69 9.09 1.95
CA ASP A 72 -19.68 8.40 2.74
C ASP A 72 -19.92 6.89 2.79
N ALA A 73 -21.17 6.45 3.00
CA ALA A 73 -21.54 5.04 2.97
C ALA A 73 -21.34 4.41 1.58
N ALA A 74 -21.63 5.14 0.51
CA ALA A 74 -21.42 4.68 -0.87
C ALA A 74 -19.93 4.59 -1.19
N LEU A 75 -19.09 5.53 -0.73
CA LEU A 75 -17.65 5.44 -0.90
C LEU A 75 -17.11 4.18 -0.22
N ASP A 76 -17.43 3.95 1.04
CA ASP A 76 -16.95 2.78 1.78
C ASP A 76 -17.42 1.47 1.13
N SER A 77 -18.70 1.41 0.71
CA SER A 77 -19.23 0.28 -0.04
C SER A 77 -18.50 0.06 -1.36
N LEU A 78 -18.20 1.13 -2.10
CA LEU A 78 -17.50 1.03 -3.39
C LEU A 78 -16.09 0.45 -3.23
N LEU A 79 -15.35 0.85 -2.18
CA LEU A 79 -14.04 0.29 -1.87
C LEU A 79 -14.10 -1.23 -1.66
N VAL A 80 -15.13 -1.69 -0.95
CA VAL A 80 -15.37 -3.11 -0.67
C VAL A 80 -15.85 -3.86 -1.91
N GLU A 81 -16.67 -3.24 -2.75
CA GLU A 81 -17.12 -3.82 -4.03
C GLU A 81 -15.94 -4.09 -4.97
N PHE A 82 -15.02 -3.12 -5.12
CA PHE A 82 -13.77 -3.35 -5.86
C PHE A 82 -12.93 -4.47 -5.23
N GLY A 83 -12.77 -4.46 -3.91
CA GLY A 83 -12.01 -5.50 -3.22
C GLY A 83 -12.61 -6.90 -3.38
N LYS A 84 -13.94 -7.02 -3.34
CA LYS A 84 -14.68 -8.26 -3.58
C LYS A 84 -14.40 -8.80 -4.97
N GLU A 85 -14.47 -7.98 -6.01
CA GLU A 85 -14.17 -8.40 -7.38
C GLU A 85 -12.70 -8.81 -7.53
N ILE A 86 -11.77 -8.04 -6.95
CA ILE A 86 -10.33 -8.38 -6.94
C ILE A 86 -10.08 -9.76 -6.28
N LEU A 87 -10.72 -10.05 -5.16
CA LEU A 87 -10.54 -11.31 -4.42
C LEU A 87 -11.06 -12.56 -5.14
N LYS A 88 -11.89 -12.39 -6.19
CA LYS A 88 -12.26 -13.48 -7.10
C LYS A 88 -11.13 -13.85 -8.06
N VAL A 89 -10.19 -12.93 -8.28
CA VAL A 89 -9.12 -13.07 -9.28
C VAL A 89 -7.78 -13.41 -8.65
N VAL A 90 -7.53 -12.97 -7.41
CA VAL A 90 -6.29 -13.27 -6.67
C VAL A 90 -6.50 -14.35 -5.61
N PRO A 91 -5.55 -15.28 -5.42
CA PRO A 91 -5.66 -16.33 -4.39
C PRO A 91 -5.41 -15.80 -2.97
N GLY A 92 -4.64 -14.73 -2.83
CA GLY A 92 -4.27 -14.14 -1.55
C GLY A 92 -5.15 -12.96 -1.17
N LYS A 93 -4.54 -11.86 -0.75
CA LYS A 93 -5.21 -10.74 -0.07
C LYS A 93 -5.43 -9.54 -0.99
N VAL A 94 -6.38 -8.67 -0.61
CA VAL A 94 -6.54 -7.33 -1.16
C VAL A 94 -6.24 -6.27 -0.12
N SER A 95 -5.48 -5.23 -0.47
CA SER A 95 -5.32 -4.04 0.38
C SER A 95 -6.37 -2.98 0.04
N THR A 96 -7.13 -2.54 1.05
CA THR A 96 -8.11 -1.45 0.96
C THR A 96 -7.74 -0.34 1.92
N GLU A 97 -7.66 0.90 1.41
CA GLU A 97 -7.11 2.04 2.15
C GLU A 97 -8.19 2.82 2.89
N VAL A 98 -7.91 3.13 4.17
CA VAL A 98 -8.71 4.05 4.98
C VAL A 98 -8.65 5.45 4.37
N ASP A 99 -9.72 6.23 4.52
CA ASP A 99 -9.76 7.63 4.09
C ASP A 99 -8.55 8.40 4.65
N ALA A 100 -7.71 8.92 3.76
CA ALA A 100 -6.46 9.59 4.11
C ALA A 100 -6.68 10.84 4.98
N ARG A 101 -7.89 11.40 5.05
CA ARG A 101 -8.22 12.50 5.97
C ARG A 101 -8.12 12.10 7.45
N PHE A 102 -8.20 10.80 7.75
CA PHE A 102 -8.01 10.28 9.12
C PHE A 102 -6.55 9.97 9.46
N SER A 103 -5.59 10.27 8.57
CA SER A 103 -4.17 9.93 8.80
C SER A 103 -3.57 10.51 10.07
N PHE A 104 -4.18 11.54 10.67
CA PHE A 104 -3.72 12.16 11.92
C PHE A 104 -4.71 11.97 13.08
N ASP A 105 -5.61 11.00 12.96
CA ASP A 105 -6.57 10.63 14.00
C ASP A 105 -6.55 9.09 14.17
N THR A 106 -5.90 8.64 15.25
CA THR A 106 -5.78 7.23 15.59
C THR A 106 -7.14 6.58 15.75
N LYS A 107 -8.07 7.22 16.47
CA LYS A 107 -9.37 6.63 16.78
C LYS A 107 -10.22 6.54 15.52
N ALA A 108 -10.28 7.60 14.73
CA ALA A 108 -11.04 7.60 13.48
C ALA A 108 -10.49 6.58 12.47
N SER A 109 -9.15 6.40 12.42
CA SER A 109 -8.52 5.37 11.61
C SER A 109 -8.91 3.96 12.04
N VAL A 110 -8.90 3.67 13.36
CA VAL A 110 -9.34 2.38 13.90
C VAL A 110 -10.83 2.14 13.62
N ASP A 111 -11.69 3.12 13.91
CA ASP A 111 -13.13 3.01 13.70
C ASP A 111 -13.46 2.76 12.22
N LYS A 112 -12.81 3.47 11.30
CA LYS A 112 -13.01 3.28 9.86
C LYS A 112 -12.49 1.92 9.39
N ALA A 113 -11.35 1.46 9.89
CA ALA A 113 -10.82 0.14 9.59
C ALA A 113 -11.79 -0.97 10.02
N LEU A 114 -12.32 -0.89 11.24
CA LEU A 114 -13.32 -1.83 11.76
C LEU A 114 -14.59 -1.82 10.91
N HIS A 115 -15.05 -0.63 10.49
CA HIS A 115 -16.20 -0.51 9.60
C HIS A 115 -15.97 -1.20 8.26
N ILE A 116 -14.83 -0.97 7.61
CA ILE A 116 -14.48 -1.61 6.33
C ILE A 116 -14.45 -3.14 6.46
N ILE A 117 -13.89 -3.67 7.55
CA ILE A 117 -13.89 -5.12 7.82
C ILE A 117 -15.31 -5.68 8.00
N GLU A 118 -16.20 -4.95 8.67
CA GLU A 118 -17.60 -5.39 8.79
C GLU A 118 -18.31 -5.39 7.42
N LEU A 119 -18.07 -4.39 6.57
CA LEU A 119 -18.60 -4.38 5.21
C LEU A 119 -18.10 -5.57 4.37
N TYR A 120 -16.81 -5.93 4.49
CA TYR A 120 -16.31 -7.17 3.86
C TYR A 120 -17.01 -8.42 4.40
N LYS A 121 -17.25 -8.48 5.71
CA LYS A 121 -17.96 -9.59 6.34
C LYS A 121 -19.42 -9.68 5.87
N GLU A 122 -20.11 -8.56 5.65
CA GLU A 122 -21.45 -8.53 5.03
C GLU A 122 -21.45 -9.15 3.61
N GLN A 123 -20.33 -9.06 2.89
CA GLN A 123 -20.12 -9.70 1.58
C GLN A 123 -19.62 -11.15 1.68
N GLY A 124 -19.57 -11.73 2.88
CA GLY A 124 -19.09 -13.10 3.10
C GLY A 124 -17.57 -13.27 3.01
N ILE A 125 -16.80 -12.18 3.10
CA ILE A 125 -15.34 -12.20 3.00
C ILE A 125 -14.72 -12.17 4.40
N SER A 126 -13.86 -13.15 4.71
CA SER A 126 -13.08 -13.15 5.96
C SER A 126 -12.05 -12.01 5.94
N LYS A 127 -11.84 -11.37 7.11
CA LYS A 127 -10.76 -10.40 7.33
C LYS A 127 -9.36 -10.96 7.02
N ASP A 128 -9.18 -12.28 7.00
CA ASP A 128 -7.90 -12.90 6.61
C ASP A 128 -7.56 -12.68 5.13
N ARG A 129 -8.53 -12.35 4.29
CA ARG A 129 -8.33 -12.01 2.87
C ARG A 129 -8.11 -10.50 2.66
N VAL A 130 -8.12 -9.69 3.71
CA VAL A 130 -8.08 -8.22 3.64
C VAL A 130 -6.87 -7.69 4.40
N LEU A 131 -6.22 -6.69 3.82
CA LEU A 131 -5.25 -5.83 4.50
C LEU A 131 -5.83 -4.42 4.59
N ILE A 132 -6.03 -3.91 5.81
CA ILE A 132 -6.42 -2.51 5.98
C ILE A 132 -5.19 -1.64 5.79
N LYS A 133 -5.26 -0.76 4.80
CA LYS A 133 -4.13 0.08 4.41
C LYS A 133 -4.25 1.47 5.07
N ILE A 134 -3.18 1.90 5.74
CA ILE A 134 -3.15 3.10 6.57
C ILE A 134 -1.85 3.87 6.31
N ALA A 135 -1.92 5.19 6.21
CA ALA A 135 -0.72 6.02 6.07
C ALA A 135 0.20 5.91 7.30
N SER A 136 1.52 5.83 7.08
CA SER A 136 2.52 5.60 8.13
C SER A 136 2.88 6.86 8.93
N THR A 137 1.88 7.62 9.36
CA THR A 137 2.03 8.65 10.41
C THR A 137 2.20 7.98 11.77
N TRP A 138 2.54 8.75 12.81
CA TRP A 138 2.53 8.22 14.18
C TRP A 138 1.15 7.65 14.54
N GLU A 139 0.09 8.43 14.28
CA GLU A 139 -1.29 8.07 14.57
C GLU A 139 -1.73 6.83 13.78
N GLY A 140 -1.35 6.72 12.52
CA GLY A 140 -1.62 5.56 11.68
C GLY A 140 -0.89 4.30 12.14
N ILE A 141 0.37 4.43 12.61
CA ILE A 141 1.13 3.32 13.20
C ILE A 141 0.50 2.86 14.51
N LYS A 142 0.06 3.78 15.38
CA LYS A 142 -0.67 3.43 16.61
C LYS A 142 -2.03 2.79 16.30
N ALA A 143 -2.72 3.24 15.25
CA ALA A 143 -3.95 2.61 14.80
C ALA A 143 -3.69 1.17 14.33
N ALA A 144 -2.61 0.93 13.59
CA ALA A 144 -2.20 -0.41 13.19
C ALA A 144 -1.88 -1.32 14.38
N GLU A 145 -1.20 -0.81 15.40
CA GLU A 145 -0.93 -1.55 16.65
C GLU A 145 -2.22 -2.02 17.32
N ILE A 146 -3.20 -1.11 17.47
CA ILE A 146 -4.51 -1.42 18.07
C ILE A 146 -5.25 -2.46 17.22
N LEU A 147 -5.31 -2.29 15.90
CA LEU A 147 -6.00 -3.20 14.98
C LEU A 147 -5.39 -4.61 15.01
N GLN A 148 -4.08 -4.71 15.06
CA GLN A 148 -3.37 -6.00 15.14
C GLN A 148 -3.57 -6.66 16.51
N ARG A 149 -3.29 -5.93 17.60
CA ARG A 149 -3.29 -6.49 18.97
C ARG A 149 -4.70 -6.81 19.47
N ASP A 150 -5.64 -5.88 19.29
CA ASP A 150 -6.93 -5.92 19.98
C ASP A 150 -8.02 -6.54 19.09
N HIS A 151 -7.85 -6.50 17.76
CA HIS A 151 -8.86 -6.98 16.80
C HIS A 151 -8.37 -8.08 15.86
N GLY A 152 -7.07 -8.38 15.82
CA GLY A 152 -6.49 -9.33 14.87
C GLY A 152 -6.84 -8.99 13.42
N ILE A 153 -6.77 -7.71 13.07
CA ILE A 153 -6.97 -7.21 11.71
C ILE A 153 -5.60 -6.94 11.11
N ASN A 154 -5.33 -7.55 9.96
CA ASN A 154 -4.05 -7.39 9.28
C ASN A 154 -3.95 -6.01 8.62
N THR A 155 -2.87 -5.28 8.87
CA THR A 155 -2.66 -3.94 8.31
C THR A 155 -1.52 -3.87 7.30
N ASN A 156 -1.68 -3.01 6.30
CA ASN A 156 -0.65 -2.58 5.36
C ASN A 156 -0.29 -1.11 5.63
N LEU A 157 0.85 -0.84 6.25
CA LEU A 157 1.30 0.53 6.48
C LEU A 157 1.98 1.11 5.22
N THR A 158 1.35 2.12 4.62
CA THR A 158 1.73 2.74 3.33
C THR A 158 2.27 4.16 3.50
N LEU A 159 2.66 4.82 2.42
CA LEU A 159 3.31 6.14 2.46
C LEU A 159 4.52 6.13 3.40
N MET A 160 5.29 5.04 3.32
CA MET A 160 6.49 4.83 4.11
C MET A 160 7.71 5.21 3.28
N PHE A 161 8.45 6.19 3.76
CA PHE A 161 9.59 6.81 3.08
C PHE A 161 10.87 6.73 3.89
N SER A 162 10.77 6.31 5.15
CA SER A 162 11.79 6.51 6.18
C SER A 162 12.02 5.22 6.98
N ILE A 163 13.27 5.00 7.42
CA ILE A 163 13.59 3.87 8.30
C ILE A 163 12.94 4.06 9.68
N THR A 164 12.78 5.30 10.14
CA THR A 164 12.09 5.65 11.39
C THR A 164 10.64 5.15 11.37
N GLN A 165 9.91 5.42 10.28
CA GLN A 165 8.56 4.87 10.05
C GLN A 165 8.56 3.35 10.04
N ALA A 166 9.51 2.74 9.33
CA ALA A 166 9.60 1.29 9.21
C ALA A 166 9.87 0.62 10.57
N ILE A 167 10.77 1.15 11.39
CA ILE A 167 11.07 0.56 12.70
C ILE A 167 9.84 0.62 13.61
N ALA A 168 9.18 1.78 13.69
CA ALA A 168 7.96 1.94 14.48
C ALA A 168 6.84 0.99 14.00
N ALA A 169 6.69 0.81 12.68
CA ALA A 169 5.72 -0.13 12.11
C ALA A 169 5.98 -1.60 12.49
N ALA A 170 7.25 -2.01 12.52
CA ALA A 170 7.64 -3.36 12.92
C ALA A 170 7.34 -3.61 14.40
N GLU A 171 7.64 -2.62 15.26
CA GLU A 171 7.37 -2.68 16.70
C GLU A 171 5.88 -2.61 17.03
N ALA A 172 5.08 -1.94 16.20
CA ALA A 172 3.62 -1.96 16.25
C ALA A 172 3.02 -3.33 15.87
N GLY A 173 3.83 -4.27 15.36
CA GLY A 173 3.36 -5.57 14.92
C GLY A 173 2.50 -5.53 13.65
N ALA A 174 2.69 -4.52 12.80
CA ALA A 174 2.00 -4.44 11.52
C ALA A 174 2.24 -5.72 10.70
N TYR A 175 1.21 -6.23 10.03
CA TYR A 175 1.34 -7.43 9.19
C TYR A 175 2.29 -7.20 8.01
N LEU A 176 2.16 -6.04 7.35
CA LEU A 176 2.92 -5.68 6.17
C LEU A 176 3.20 -4.17 6.11
N ILE A 177 4.34 -3.80 5.53
CA ILE A 177 4.68 -2.41 5.20
C ILE A 177 4.87 -2.25 3.69
N SER A 178 4.48 -1.08 3.16
CA SER A 178 4.68 -0.67 1.78
C SER A 178 5.67 0.50 1.70
N PRO A 179 6.99 0.28 1.82
CA PRO A 179 7.98 1.33 1.59
C PRO A 179 8.06 1.71 0.11
N PHE A 180 8.02 3.01 -0.18
CA PHE A 180 7.93 3.53 -1.54
C PHE A 180 9.32 3.70 -2.16
N VAL A 181 9.44 3.37 -3.44
CA VAL A 181 10.68 3.50 -4.21
C VAL A 181 10.65 4.75 -5.08
N GLY A 182 9.80 4.76 -6.10
CA GLY A 182 9.81 5.78 -7.14
C GLY A 182 9.45 7.19 -6.67
N ARG A 183 8.63 7.35 -5.61
CA ARG A 183 8.38 8.69 -5.04
C ARG A 183 9.61 9.26 -4.32
N ILE A 184 10.49 8.39 -3.80
CA ILE A 184 11.78 8.82 -3.26
C ILE A 184 12.66 9.28 -4.42
N LEU A 185 12.76 8.49 -5.50
CA LEU A 185 13.47 8.89 -6.72
C LEU A 185 12.99 10.25 -7.24
N ASP A 186 11.68 10.47 -7.36
CA ASP A 186 11.11 11.74 -7.83
C ASP A 186 11.60 12.94 -7.00
N TRP A 187 11.65 12.79 -5.67
CA TRP A 187 12.12 13.85 -4.78
C TRP A 187 13.59 14.18 -5.02
N TYR A 188 14.44 13.16 -5.03
CA TYR A 188 15.89 13.32 -5.21
C TYR A 188 16.26 13.84 -6.61
N LYS A 189 15.52 13.45 -7.66
CA LYS A 189 15.67 14.04 -9.00
C LYS A 189 15.35 15.52 -8.99
N ALA A 190 14.24 15.93 -8.36
CA ALA A 190 13.84 17.33 -8.29
C ALA A 190 14.81 18.18 -7.45
N ALA A 191 15.20 17.68 -6.27
CA ALA A 191 16.07 18.38 -5.33
C ALA A 191 17.50 18.56 -5.87
N HIS A 192 18.06 17.51 -6.50
CA HIS A 192 19.45 17.52 -6.96
C HIS A 192 19.62 17.79 -8.46
N LYS A 193 18.52 17.81 -9.23
CA LYS A 193 18.52 17.99 -10.69
C LYS A 193 19.47 17.02 -11.41
N LYS A 194 19.48 15.76 -10.95
CA LYS A 194 20.36 14.68 -11.44
C LYS A 194 19.51 13.44 -11.77
N GLU A 195 19.94 12.70 -12.79
CA GLU A 195 19.45 11.35 -13.10
C GLU A 195 20.18 10.25 -12.31
N TYR A 196 19.47 9.20 -11.93
CA TYR A 196 20.01 8.08 -11.16
C TYR A 196 19.96 6.82 -12.01
N THR A 197 21.02 6.00 -11.94
CA THR A 197 20.95 4.62 -12.44
C THR A 197 20.10 3.79 -11.47
N LYS A 198 19.70 2.58 -11.90
CA LYS A 198 18.93 1.68 -11.03
C LYS A 198 19.69 1.29 -9.75
N GLU A 199 21.01 1.20 -9.82
CA GLU A 199 21.88 0.87 -8.68
C GLU A 199 22.08 2.06 -7.74
N GLU A 200 22.02 3.29 -8.25
CA GLU A 200 22.12 4.53 -7.47
C GLU A 200 20.77 5.04 -6.95
N ASP A 201 19.67 4.34 -7.26
CA ASP A 201 18.32 4.79 -6.93
C ASP A 201 18.12 4.92 -5.40
N PRO A 202 17.77 6.12 -4.90
CA PRO A 202 17.63 6.35 -3.47
C PRO A 202 16.43 5.61 -2.84
N GLY A 203 15.40 5.33 -3.63
CA GLY A 203 14.27 4.52 -3.20
C GLY A 203 14.63 3.04 -3.08
N VAL A 204 15.38 2.49 -4.04
CA VAL A 204 15.93 1.13 -3.95
C VAL A 204 16.81 1.00 -2.72
N LYS A 205 17.71 1.95 -2.48
CA LYS A 205 18.55 1.98 -1.28
C LYS A 205 17.73 2.03 0.01
N SER A 206 16.66 2.82 0.04
CA SER A 206 15.76 2.91 1.20
C SER A 206 15.11 1.56 1.51
N VAL A 207 14.47 0.92 0.52
CA VAL A 207 13.84 -0.40 0.71
C VAL A 207 14.86 -1.48 1.09
N GLY A 208 16.03 -1.49 0.45
CA GLY A 208 17.10 -2.42 0.81
C GLY A 208 17.58 -2.27 2.26
N THR A 209 17.66 -1.02 2.75
CA THR A 209 18.00 -0.72 4.15
C THR A 209 16.93 -1.24 5.11
N ILE A 210 15.65 -0.97 4.81
CA ILE A 210 14.51 -1.43 5.60
C ILE A 210 14.47 -2.96 5.65
N PHE A 211 14.56 -3.62 4.49
CA PHE A 211 14.58 -5.08 4.39
C PHE A 211 15.69 -5.68 5.25
N ASN A 212 16.93 -5.19 5.09
CA ASN A 212 18.07 -5.68 5.85
C ASN A 212 17.90 -5.49 7.36
N TYR A 213 17.38 -4.34 7.81
CA TYR A 213 17.08 -4.09 9.21
C TYR A 213 16.06 -5.09 9.76
N TYR A 214 14.98 -5.31 9.01
CA TYR A 214 13.91 -6.23 9.41
C TYR A 214 14.42 -7.65 9.56
N LYS A 215 15.18 -8.15 8.57
CA LYS A 215 15.74 -9.50 8.61
C LYS A 215 16.83 -9.65 9.67
N LYS A 216 17.69 -8.64 9.87
CA LYS A 216 18.73 -8.64 10.90
C LYS A 216 18.16 -8.82 12.31
N PHE A 217 17.05 -8.14 12.61
CA PHE A 217 16.46 -8.12 13.95
C PHE A 217 15.26 -9.07 14.12
N GLY A 218 14.97 -9.89 13.11
CA GLY A 218 13.95 -10.94 13.19
C GLY A 218 12.51 -10.42 13.26
N TYR A 219 12.22 -9.27 12.63
CA TYR A 219 10.85 -8.77 12.52
C TYR A 219 10.05 -9.59 11.50
N ASN A 220 8.83 -9.99 11.88
CA ASN A 220 7.94 -10.82 11.06
C ASN A 220 7.12 -10.01 10.05
N THR A 221 7.08 -8.68 10.19
CA THR A 221 6.39 -7.78 9.27
C THR A 221 6.93 -7.96 7.85
N ILE A 222 6.03 -8.16 6.89
CA ILE A 222 6.38 -8.35 5.48
C ILE A 222 6.84 -7.02 4.89
N VAL A 223 7.97 -7.02 4.19
CA VAL A 223 8.46 -5.87 3.44
C VAL A 223 7.98 -5.95 1.99
N MET A 224 7.05 -5.07 1.60
CA MET A 224 6.51 -5.00 0.24
C MET A 224 6.96 -3.71 -0.47
N GLY A 225 8.00 -3.78 -1.30
CA GLY A 225 8.41 -2.61 -2.08
C GLY A 225 7.28 -2.12 -2.99
N ALA A 226 7.06 -0.80 -3.05
CA ALA A 226 5.92 -0.21 -3.73
C ALA A 226 6.28 1.06 -4.53
N SER A 227 5.35 1.52 -5.38
CA SER A 227 5.46 2.77 -6.14
C SER A 227 6.66 2.83 -7.10
N PHE A 228 6.80 1.85 -7.99
CA PHE A 228 7.87 1.82 -8.99
C PHE A 228 7.67 2.84 -10.14
N ARG A 229 8.77 3.32 -10.73
CA ARG A 229 8.80 4.10 -11.98
C ARG A 229 9.26 3.29 -13.17
N ASN A 230 10.09 2.29 -12.96
CA ASN A 230 10.71 1.50 -14.02
C ASN A 230 11.06 0.09 -13.53
N ILE A 231 11.27 -0.84 -14.46
CA ILE A 231 11.65 -2.23 -14.14
C ILE A 231 13.03 -2.35 -13.49
N GLY A 232 13.92 -1.37 -13.68
CA GLY A 232 15.25 -1.34 -13.06
C GLY A 232 15.15 -1.35 -11.54
N GLU A 233 14.34 -0.47 -10.96
CA GLU A 233 14.04 -0.42 -9.52
C GLU A 233 13.51 -1.76 -8.98
N ILE A 234 12.65 -2.43 -9.75
CA ILE A 234 12.07 -3.72 -9.37
C ILE A 234 13.16 -4.79 -9.34
N THR A 235 13.97 -4.88 -10.40
CA THR A 235 15.03 -5.88 -10.50
C THR A 235 16.14 -5.69 -9.46
N GLU A 236 16.40 -4.46 -9.04
CA GLU A 236 17.36 -4.18 -7.96
C GLU A 236 16.84 -4.53 -6.56
N LEU A 237 15.53 -4.81 -6.43
CA LEU A 237 14.90 -5.30 -5.20
C LEU A 237 14.47 -6.78 -5.28
N ALA A 238 14.91 -7.51 -6.30
CA ALA A 238 14.61 -8.93 -6.42
C ALA A 238 15.15 -9.70 -5.21
N GLY A 239 14.31 -10.53 -4.58
CA GLY A 239 14.55 -11.17 -3.28
C GLY A 239 13.92 -10.45 -2.09
N CYS A 240 13.33 -9.25 -2.27
CA CYS A 240 12.42 -8.66 -1.29
C CYS A 240 11.24 -9.62 -1.04
N ASP A 241 10.61 -9.56 0.13
CA ASP A 241 9.51 -10.48 0.46
C ASP A 241 8.40 -10.37 -0.59
N TYR A 242 7.92 -9.16 -0.80
CA TYR A 242 6.84 -8.83 -1.73
C TYR A 242 7.22 -7.60 -2.57
N LEU A 243 6.69 -7.50 -3.78
CA LEU A 243 6.71 -6.27 -4.57
C LEU A 243 5.33 -6.05 -5.20
N THR A 244 4.74 -4.88 -4.95
CA THR A 244 3.50 -4.47 -5.61
C THR A 244 3.79 -3.59 -6.81
N ILE A 245 3.40 -4.07 -7.99
CA ILE A 245 3.85 -3.58 -9.28
C ILE A 245 2.64 -3.20 -10.13
N SER A 246 2.71 -2.06 -10.81
CA SER A 246 1.63 -1.61 -11.70
C SER A 246 1.50 -2.52 -12.92
N PRO A 247 0.30 -2.63 -13.53
CA PRO A 247 0.09 -3.48 -14.71
C PRO A 247 1.06 -3.19 -15.87
N ASN A 248 1.43 -1.93 -16.10
CA ASN A 248 2.35 -1.58 -17.18
C ASN A 248 3.75 -2.15 -16.94
N LEU A 249 4.27 -2.06 -15.71
CA LEU A 249 5.59 -2.60 -15.38
C LEU A 249 5.57 -4.14 -15.30
N LEU A 250 4.44 -4.73 -14.90
CA LEU A 250 4.23 -6.19 -14.99
C LEU A 250 4.27 -6.65 -16.45
N GLU A 251 3.66 -5.89 -17.36
CA GLU A 251 3.68 -6.18 -18.79
C GLU A 251 5.10 -6.10 -19.37
N GLU A 252 5.87 -5.07 -18.99
CA GLU A 252 7.28 -4.94 -19.39
C GLU A 252 8.12 -6.13 -18.91
N LEU A 253 7.94 -6.57 -17.66
CA LEU A 253 8.62 -7.75 -17.12
C LEU A 253 8.18 -9.06 -17.81
N LEU A 254 6.91 -9.18 -18.16
CA LEU A 254 6.37 -10.34 -18.85
C LEU A 254 6.90 -10.45 -20.29
N ASN A 255 7.13 -9.32 -20.95
CA ASN A 255 7.61 -9.26 -22.33
C ASN A 255 9.14 -9.15 -22.44
N SER A 256 9.86 -9.24 -21.32
CA SER A 256 11.32 -9.20 -21.25
C SER A 256 11.88 -10.58 -20.89
N ASP A 257 13.09 -10.89 -21.36
CA ASP A 257 13.88 -12.06 -20.99
C ASP A 257 15.22 -11.68 -20.29
N ALA A 258 15.37 -10.39 -19.95
CA ALA A 258 16.56 -9.89 -19.28
C ALA A 258 16.77 -10.59 -17.91
N PRO A 259 18.02 -10.91 -17.53
CA PRO A 259 18.30 -11.57 -16.27
C PRO A 259 17.83 -10.78 -15.04
N VAL A 260 17.14 -11.45 -14.10
CA VAL A 260 16.75 -10.88 -12.80
C VAL A 260 17.47 -11.63 -11.67
N PRO A 261 18.74 -11.28 -11.36
CA PRO A 261 19.46 -11.92 -10.27
C PRO A 261 18.87 -11.52 -8.91
N LYS A 262 18.98 -12.41 -7.91
CA LYS A 262 18.62 -12.09 -6.52
C LYS A 262 19.57 -11.00 -5.98
N LYS A 263 19.00 -9.92 -5.44
CA LYS A 263 19.70 -8.74 -4.92
C LYS A 263 19.59 -8.60 -3.41
N LEU A 264 18.42 -8.93 -2.86
CA LEU A 264 18.17 -8.94 -1.43
C LEU A 264 18.14 -10.38 -0.91
N ASP A 265 18.85 -10.64 0.19
CA ASP A 265 18.93 -11.97 0.79
C ASP A 265 18.82 -11.92 2.31
N ALA A 266 17.76 -12.53 2.84
CA ALA A 266 17.48 -12.54 4.28
C ALA A 266 18.59 -13.24 5.09
N ALA A 267 19.22 -14.27 4.53
CA ALA A 267 20.32 -14.98 5.21
C ALA A 267 21.55 -14.06 5.37
N ALA A 268 21.88 -13.28 4.35
CA ALA A 268 22.99 -12.32 4.40
C ALA A 268 22.75 -11.20 5.42
N ALA A 269 21.50 -10.74 5.57
CA ALA A 269 21.13 -9.66 6.48
C ALA A 269 21.49 -9.95 7.95
N ALA A 270 21.47 -11.22 8.39
CA ALA A 270 21.81 -11.59 9.76
C ALA A 270 23.26 -11.25 10.15
N SER A 271 24.18 -11.17 9.18
CA SER A 271 25.59 -10.86 9.38
C SER A 271 25.91 -9.36 9.42
N LEU A 272 24.95 -8.50 9.08
CA LEU A 272 25.17 -7.06 9.01
C LEU A 272 25.40 -6.45 10.40
N ASN A 273 26.28 -5.45 10.46
CA ASN A 273 26.51 -4.65 11.65
C ASN A 273 25.58 -3.44 11.65
N LEU A 274 24.36 -3.62 12.17
CA LEU A 274 23.33 -2.59 12.31
C LEU A 274 23.04 -2.33 13.78
N GLU A 275 22.80 -1.07 14.13
CA GLU A 275 22.34 -0.68 15.45
C GLU A 275 20.82 -0.82 15.55
N LYS A 276 20.31 -1.39 16.66
CA LYS A 276 18.88 -1.50 16.90
C LYS A 276 18.37 -0.21 17.51
N LYS A 277 17.36 0.40 16.90
CA LYS A 277 16.58 1.52 17.44
C LYS A 277 15.17 1.09 17.83
N SER A 278 14.50 1.91 18.64
CA SER A 278 13.12 1.72 19.08
C SER A 278 12.35 3.03 19.14
N TYR A 279 11.09 3.02 18.73
CA TYR A 279 10.25 4.22 18.57
C TYR A 279 8.80 4.07 19.07
N ILE A 280 8.20 2.86 19.04
CA ILE A 280 6.73 2.71 19.25
C ILE A 280 6.20 3.20 20.62
N ASN A 281 7.10 3.30 21.60
CA ASN A 281 6.81 3.75 22.97
C ASN A 281 7.38 5.15 23.28
N ASP A 282 7.98 5.84 22.30
CA ASP A 282 8.54 7.19 22.46
C ASP A 282 8.17 8.06 21.25
N GLU A 283 6.98 8.68 21.34
CA GLU A 283 6.47 9.58 20.31
C GLU A 283 7.41 10.76 20.03
N SER A 284 8.06 11.29 21.06
CA SER A 284 8.92 12.47 20.92
C SER A 284 10.15 12.12 20.09
N LEU A 285 10.78 10.97 20.37
CA LEU A 285 11.91 10.48 19.61
C LEU A 285 11.51 10.12 18.16
N PHE A 286 10.38 9.43 17.97
CA PHE A 286 9.87 9.14 16.63
C PHE A 286 9.70 10.42 15.80
N ARG A 287 9.02 11.42 16.36
CA ARG A 287 8.77 12.68 15.67
C ARG A 287 10.05 13.44 15.39
N PHE A 288 11.01 13.44 16.32
CA PHE A 288 12.30 14.10 16.10
C PHE A 288 13.07 13.44 14.95
N ASP A 289 13.35 12.14 15.04
CA ASP A 289 14.13 11.41 14.03
C ASP A 289 13.44 11.42 12.65
N PHE A 290 12.11 11.34 12.60
CA PHE A 290 11.37 11.45 11.34
C PHE A 290 11.48 12.85 10.72
N ASN A 291 11.47 13.91 11.53
CA ASN A 291 11.56 15.28 11.01
C ASN A 291 12.95 15.62 10.43
N GLU A 292 14.00 14.94 10.87
CA GLU A 292 15.34 15.08 10.28
C GLU A 292 15.43 14.47 8.87
N GLU A 293 14.48 13.62 8.47
CA GLU A 293 14.39 13.03 7.13
C GLU A 293 13.51 13.90 6.19
N GLN A 294 14.02 15.05 5.75
CA GLN A 294 13.27 16.04 4.94
C GLN A 294 12.43 15.42 3.81
N MET A 295 13.03 14.54 3.00
CA MET A 295 12.33 13.85 1.91
C MET A 295 11.10 13.08 2.41
N ALA A 296 11.24 12.37 3.52
CA ALA A 296 10.18 11.55 4.08
C ALA A 296 9.03 12.42 4.64
N VAL A 297 9.35 13.53 5.30
CA VAL A 297 8.37 14.51 5.79
C VAL A 297 7.55 15.08 4.64
N GLU A 298 8.23 15.59 3.61
CA GLU A 298 7.57 16.21 2.46
C GLU A 298 6.70 15.19 1.70
N LYS A 299 7.22 13.99 1.46
CA LYS A 299 6.51 12.95 0.71
C LYS A 299 5.35 12.32 1.47
N LEU A 300 5.44 12.17 2.79
CA LEU A 300 4.30 11.75 3.61
C LEU A 300 3.16 12.77 3.53
N ARG A 301 3.48 14.05 3.77
CA ARG A 301 2.48 15.13 3.69
C ARG A 301 1.86 15.24 2.29
N GLU A 302 2.68 15.19 1.25
CA GLU A 302 2.23 15.25 -0.15
C GLU A 302 1.33 14.05 -0.48
N GLY A 303 1.72 12.84 -0.06
CA GLY A 303 0.97 11.61 -0.29
C GLY A 303 -0.42 11.64 0.33
N ILE A 304 -0.51 12.01 1.62
CA ILE A 304 -1.80 12.14 2.32
C ILE A 304 -2.70 13.16 1.63
N SER A 305 -2.14 14.33 1.27
CA SER A 305 -2.90 15.40 0.60
C SER A 305 -3.48 14.95 -0.75
N LYS A 306 -2.68 14.23 -1.55
CA LYS A 306 -3.12 13.69 -2.85
C LYS A 306 -4.24 12.67 -2.69
N PHE A 307 -4.08 11.71 -1.78
CA PHE A 307 -5.10 10.68 -1.55
C PHE A 307 -6.40 11.26 -0.99
N ALA A 308 -6.32 12.28 -0.13
CA ALA A 308 -7.51 13.00 0.34
C ALA A 308 -8.22 13.73 -0.83
N ALA A 309 -7.47 14.37 -1.73
CA ALA A 309 -8.04 15.05 -2.90
C ALA A 309 -8.70 14.07 -3.89
N ASP A 310 -8.10 12.90 -4.10
CA ASP A 310 -8.69 11.84 -4.94
C ASP A 310 -10.00 11.31 -4.32
N ALA A 311 -10.02 11.11 -2.99
CA ALA A 311 -11.24 10.71 -2.29
C ALA A 311 -12.36 11.77 -2.40
N VAL A 312 -12.04 13.06 -2.29
CA VAL A 312 -13.02 14.15 -2.51
C VAL A 312 -13.56 14.10 -3.93
N THR A 313 -12.69 13.96 -4.93
CA THR A 313 -13.11 13.86 -6.34
C THR A 313 -14.05 12.66 -6.55
N LEU A 314 -13.75 11.52 -5.94
CA LEU A 314 -14.60 10.33 -6.00
C LEU A 314 -15.95 10.56 -5.30
N LYS A 315 -15.95 11.24 -4.15
CA LYS A 315 -17.18 11.63 -3.45
C LYS A 315 -18.07 12.54 -4.29
N ASP A 316 -17.50 13.46 -5.05
CA ASP A 316 -18.28 14.34 -5.94
C ASP A 316 -18.96 13.53 -7.07
N ILE A 317 -18.26 12.55 -7.65
CA ILE A 317 -18.83 11.62 -8.64
C ILE A 317 -19.98 10.81 -8.03
N ILE A 318 -19.79 10.29 -6.82
CA ILE A 318 -20.82 9.53 -6.09
C ILE A 318 -22.00 10.43 -5.74
N LYS A 319 -21.77 11.65 -5.26
CA LYS A 319 -22.80 12.62 -4.87
C LYS A 319 -23.74 12.94 -6.02
N ALA A 320 -23.19 13.15 -7.22
CA ALA A 320 -23.98 13.35 -8.43
C ALA A 320 -24.93 12.18 -8.72
N LYS A 321 -24.50 10.93 -8.47
CA LYS A 321 -25.35 9.72 -8.62
C LYS A 321 -26.33 9.50 -7.47
N VAL A 322 -25.97 9.86 -6.25
CA VAL A 322 -26.87 9.79 -5.08
C VAL A 322 -28.05 10.75 -5.26
N GLN A 323 -27.80 11.94 -5.80
CA GLN A 323 -28.80 12.99 -6.00
C GLN A 323 -29.63 12.83 -7.29
N ALA A 324 -29.22 11.96 -8.20
CA ALA A 324 -30.00 11.54 -9.36
C ALA A 324 -31.08 10.51 -8.96
#